data_AF-A0A9D6W7L9-F1
#
_entry.id   AF-A0A9D6W7L9-F1
#
_cell.length_a   1.000
_cell.length_b   1.000
_cell.length_c   1.000
_cell.angle_alpha   90.00
_cell.angle_beta   90.00
_cell.angle_gamma   90.00
#
_symmetry.space_group_name_H-M   'P 1'
#
loop_
_entity.id
_entity.type
_entity.pdbx_description
1 polymer ?
#
loop_
_entity_poly.entity_id
_entity_poly.type
_entity_poly.pdbx_seq_one_letter_code
_entity_poly.pdbx_strand_id
1 'polypeptide(L)'
;MTAYPKNRRKIIFINPRVQGGTALFFSAIVVAGALLFAWVVYDHIRLALWDATYRGHFMMRTPYQIVDDIVMTHLVTLFLGVLAASIIAFFLLIRRIRAGILKVAEALAISAEGDLSTPTNAPGLKEIRSFGEQLDAARSLTLSRVREIRQDLELLRSGAATPDERRLRWEELKGKIGRMSP
;
A
#
# COMPACT_ATOMS: atom_id res chain seq x y z
N MET A 1 -3.02 48.04 -5.60
CA MET A 1 -1.98 46.98 -5.65
C MET A 1 -2.54 45.73 -4.99
N THR A 2 -3.00 44.77 -5.79
CA THR A 2 -3.57 43.50 -5.33
C THR A 2 -2.46 42.45 -5.21
N ALA A 3 -2.24 41.95 -3.98
CA ALA A 3 -1.24 40.92 -3.70
C ALA A 3 -1.74 39.55 -4.20
N TYR A 4 -0.99 38.93 -5.10
CA TYR A 4 -1.24 37.55 -5.54
C TYR A 4 -0.98 36.57 -4.38
N PRO A 5 -1.85 35.57 -4.14
CA PRO A 5 -1.60 34.56 -3.13
C PRO A 5 -0.42 33.68 -3.54
N LYS A 6 0.63 33.69 -2.70
CA LYS A 6 1.85 32.89 -2.84
C LYS A 6 1.49 31.41 -2.74
N ASN A 7 1.50 30.72 -3.88
CA ASN A 7 1.18 29.30 -4.01
C ASN A 7 2.21 28.47 -3.21
N ARG A 8 1.93 28.19 -1.93
CA ARG A 8 2.77 27.32 -1.09
C ARG A 8 2.61 25.89 -1.61
N ARG A 9 3.64 25.37 -2.30
CA ARG A 9 3.77 23.93 -2.57
C ARG A 9 3.66 23.18 -1.24
N LYS A 10 2.56 22.43 -1.05
CA LYS A 10 2.46 21.43 0.01
C LYS A 10 3.44 20.31 -0.33
N ILE A 11 4.62 20.32 0.29
CA ILE A 11 5.52 19.17 0.27
C ILE A 11 4.87 18.13 1.16
N ILE A 12 4.15 17.19 0.55
CA ILE A 12 3.61 16.02 1.25
C ILE A 12 4.81 15.15 1.57
N PHE A 13 5.27 15.20 2.82
CA PHE A 13 6.29 14.27 3.33
C PHE A 13 5.66 12.87 3.38
N ILE A 14 5.87 12.09 2.31
CA ILE A 14 5.57 10.67 2.31
C ILE A 14 6.59 9.99 3.22
N ASN A 15 6.12 9.22 4.19
CA ASN A 15 6.93 8.59 5.23
C ASN A 15 8.10 7.78 4.61
N PRO A 16 9.37 8.06 4.93
CA PRO A 16 10.53 7.44 4.28
C PRO A 16 10.58 5.90 4.43
N ARG A 17 9.90 5.35 5.44
CA ARG A 17 9.76 3.89 5.61
C ARG A 17 8.96 3.22 4.48
N VAL A 18 7.98 3.92 3.90
CA VAL A 18 7.16 3.45 2.76
C VAL A 18 7.98 3.41 1.48
N GLN A 19 8.88 4.39 1.32
CA GLN A 19 9.78 4.49 0.18
C GLN A 19 10.87 3.41 0.24
N GLY A 20 11.42 3.14 1.43
CA GLY A 20 12.48 2.13 1.60
C GLY A 20 12.07 0.71 1.22
N GLY A 21 10.93 0.21 1.72
CA GLY A 21 10.48 -1.15 1.44
C GLY A 21 10.09 -1.38 -0.02
N THR A 22 9.36 -0.44 -0.60
CA THR A 22 8.95 -0.50 -2.01
C THR A 22 10.14 -0.34 -2.94
N ALA A 23 11.06 0.58 -2.65
CA ALA A 23 12.28 0.76 -3.43
C ALA A 23 13.20 -0.47 -3.35
N LEU A 24 13.37 -1.08 -2.18
CA LEU A 24 14.13 -2.33 -2.03
C LEU A 24 13.57 -3.45 -2.90
N PHE A 25 12.24 -3.62 -2.91
CA PHE A 25 11.58 -4.62 -3.73
C PHE A 25 11.79 -4.38 -5.23
N PHE A 26 11.63 -3.13 -5.70
CA PHE A 26 11.92 -2.76 -7.08
C PHE A 26 13.39 -2.97 -7.45
N SER A 27 14.32 -2.54 -6.59
CA SER A 27 15.76 -2.74 -6.81
C SER A 27 16.14 -4.22 -6.88
N ALA A 28 15.55 -5.06 -6.02
CA ALA A 28 15.78 -6.51 -6.06
C ALA A 28 15.32 -7.13 -7.37
N ILE A 29 14.15 -6.74 -7.88
CA ILE A 29 13.64 -7.19 -9.19
C ILE A 29 14.58 -6.76 -10.32
N VAL A 30 15.03 -5.51 -10.29
CA VAL A 30 15.95 -4.97 -11.32
C VAL A 30 17.29 -5.72 -11.30
N VAL A 31 17.87 -5.94 -10.12
CA VAL A 31 19.14 -6.67 -9.98
C VAL A 31 19.00 -8.13 -10.42
N ALA A 32 17.95 -8.82 -9.99
CA ALA A 32 17.70 -10.20 -10.40
C ALA A 32 17.50 -10.32 -11.91
N GLY A 33 16.73 -9.40 -12.50
CA GLY A 33 16.55 -9.32 -13.95
C GLY A 33 17.85 -9.05 -14.70
N ALA A 34 18.69 -8.13 -14.18
CA ALA A 34 19.99 -7.82 -14.78
C ALA A 34 20.96 -9.01 -14.73
N LEU A 35 20.99 -9.76 -13.62
CA LEU A 35 21.82 -10.96 -13.49
C LEU A 35 21.39 -12.07 -14.44
N LEU A 36 20.08 -12.33 -14.53
CA LEU A 36 19.53 -13.34 -15.43
C LEU A 36 19.81 -12.99 -16.89
N PHE A 37 19.71 -11.72 -17.25
CA PHE A 37 20.08 -11.24 -18.57
C PHE A 37 21.56 -11.40 -18.88
N ALA A 38 22.44 -10.95 -17.97
CA ALA A 38 23.88 -11.07 -18.14
C ALA A 38 24.28 -12.54 -18.38
N TRP A 39 23.63 -13.46 -17.66
CA TRP A 39 23.83 -14.88 -17.85
C TRP A 39 23.38 -15.40 -19.23
N VAL A 40 22.17 -15.04 -19.68
CA VAL A 40 21.65 -15.46 -21.00
C VAL A 40 22.50 -14.92 -22.15
N VAL A 41 22.90 -13.64 -22.08
CA VAL A 41 23.77 -13.01 -23.08
C VAL A 41 25.14 -13.66 -23.10
N TYR A 42 25.72 -13.93 -21.94
CA TYR A 42 27.01 -14.61 -21.86
C TYR A 42 26.95 -16.00 -22.53
N ASP A 43 25.89 -16.77 -22.27
CA ASP A 43 25.71 -18.09 -22.86
C ASP A 43 25.55 -18.03 -24.38
N HIS A 44 24.74 -17.09 -24.89
CA HIS A 44 24.53 -16.91 -26.33
C HIS A 44 25.77 -16.40 -27.07
N ILE A 45 26.51 -15.44 -26.48
CA ILE A 45 27.79 -14.97 -27.04
C ILE A 45 28.78 -16.13 -27.07
N ARG A 46 28.85 -16.94 -26.02
CA ARG A 46 29.73 -18.11 -25.96
C ARG A 46 29.38 -19.12 -27.06
N LEU A 47 28.10 -19.42 -27.24
CA LEU A 47 27.61 -20.33 -28.28
C LEU A 47 27.89 -19.78 -29.69
N ALA A 48 27.65 -18.49 -29.92
CA ALA A 48 27.90 -17.84 -31.21
C ALA A 48 29.40 -17.80 -31.56
N LEU A 49 30.27 -17.51 -30.59
CA LEU A 49 31.73 -17.61 -30.78
C LEU A 49 32.16 -19.06 -31.05
N TRP A 50 31.56 -20.03 -30.37
CA TRP A 50 31.88 -21.44 -30.58
C TRP A 50 31.50 -21.90 -31.99
N ASP A 51 30.30 -21.57 -32.45
CA ASP A 51 29.83 -21.86 -33.81
C ASP A 51 30.65 -21.12 -34.88
N ALA A 52 31.01 -19.85 -34.64
CA ALA A 52 31.89 -19.09 -35.54
C ALA A 52 33.31 -19.69 -35.63
N THR A 53 33.83 -20.22 -34.52
CA THR A 53 35.13 -20.91 -34.49
C THR A 53 35.08 -22.21 -35.31
N TYR A 54 33.96 -22.95 -35.24
CA TYR A 54 33.73 -24.15 -36.05
C TYR A 54 33.49 -23.85 -37.54
N ARG A 55 32.91 -22.70 -37.87
CA ARG A 55 32.64 -22.24 -39.25
C ARG A 55 33.77 -21.41 -39.86
N GLY A 56 34.88 -21.21 -39.14
CA GLY A 56 36.01 -20.35 -39.52
C GLY A 56 36.69 -20.67 -40.86
N HIS A 57 36.29 -21.75 -41.54
CA HIS A 57 36.79 -22.09 -42.87
C HIS A 57 36.10 -21.36 -44.05
N PHE A 58 34.95 -20.68 -43.88
CA PHE A 58 34.17 -20.25 -45.06
C PHE A 58 33.82 -18.76 -45.26
N MET A 59 33.75 -17.90 -44.24
CA MET A 59 33.49 -16.45 -44.46
C MET A 59 33.96 -15.62 -43.25
N MET A 60 35.01 -14.78 -43.41
CA MET A 60 35.44 -13.86 -42.36
C MET A 60 34.53 -12.62 -42.30
N ARG A 61 33.40 -12.72 -41.60
CA ARG A 61 32.76 -11.54 -40.98
C ARG A 61 33.64 -11.09 -39.81
N THR A 62 33.77 -9.78 -39.59
CA THR A 62 34.55 -9.29 -38.44
C THR A 62 33.86 -9.71 -37.14
N PRO A 63 34.59 -10.06 -36.07
CA PRO A 63 34.02 -10.48 -34.78
C PRO A 63 32.99 -9.48 -34.23
N TYR A 64 33.19 -8.19 -34.52
CA TYR A 64 32.29 -7.11 -34.15
C TYR A 64 30.91 -7.24 -34.82
N GLN A 65 30.85 -7.58 -36.11
CA GLN A 65 29.58 -7.74 -36.84
C GLN A 65 28.76 -8.95 -36.40
N ILE A 66 29.42 -9.99 -35.88
CA ILE A 66 28.75 -11.18 -35.33
C ILE A 66 28.16 -10.87 -33.95
N VAL A 67 28.90 -10.11 -33.15
CA VAL A 67 28.51 -9.79 -31.77
C VAL A 67 27.47 -8.66 -31.73
N ASP A 68 27.55 -7.67 -32.61
CA ASP A 68 26.69 -6.47 -32.57
C ASP A 68 25.20 -6.79 -32.75
N ASP A 69 24.83 -7.57 -33.77
CA ASP A 69 23.43 -7.95 -34.01
C ASP A 69 22.84 -8.78 -32.85
N ILE A 70 23.65 -9.67 -32.28
CA ILE A 70 23.25 -10.50 -31.14
C ILE A 70 23.06 -9.61 -29.90
N VAL A 71 24.02 -8.73 -29.62
CA VAL A 71 24.01 -7.82 -28.48
C VAL A 71 22.84 -6.83 -28.58
N MET A 72 22.60 -6.23 -29.75
CA MET A 72 21.49 -5.30 -29.96
C MET A 72 20.13 -5.98 -29.79
N THR A 73 19.95 -7.17 -30.37
CA THR A 73 18.69 -7.93 -30.23
C THR A 73 18.41 -8.27 -28.77
N HIS A 74 19.42 -8.69 -28.02
CA HIS A 74 19.28 -9.02 -26.60
C HIS A 74 19.05 -7.76 -25.76
N LEU A 75 19.73 -6.64 -26.03
CA LEU A 75 19.50 -5.35 -25.37
C LEU A 75 18.07 -4.86 -25.55
N VAL A 76 17.54 -4.90 -26.78
CA VAL A 76 16.15 -4.51 -27.07
C VAL A 76 15.18 -5.46 -26.35
N THR A 77 15.44 -6.76 -26.39
CA THR A 77 14.59 -7.77 -25.72
C THR A 77 14.59 -7.57 -24.21
N LEU A 78 15.75 -7.30 -23.60
CA LEU A 78 15.84 -6.96 -22.18
C LEU A 78 15.05 -5.71 -21.86
N PHE A 79 15.27 -4.65 -22.64
CA PHE A 79 14.63 -3.37 -22.40
C PHE A 79 13.10 -3.54 -22.42
N LEU A 80 12.57 -4.20 -23.44
CA LEU A 80 11.14 -4.48 -23.56
C LEU A 80 10.64 -5.38 -22.42
N GLY A 81 11.41 -6.39 -22.03
CA GLY A 81 11.08 -7.30 -20.94
C GLY A 81 11.01 -6.58 -19.58
N VAL A 82 12.02 -5.78 -19.25
CA VAL A 82 12.08 -4.99 -18.00
C VAL A 82 10.98 -3.94 -17.99
N LEU A 83 10.73 -3.28 -19.12
CA LEU A 83 9.65 -2.31 -19.26
C LEU A 83 8.29 -2.98 -19.01
N ALA A 84 8.01 -4.10 -19.68
CA ALA A 84 6.76 -4.85 -19.52
C ALA A 84 6.58 -5.35 -18.08
N ALA A 85 7.62 -5.94 -17.48
CA ALA A 85 7.59 -6.42 -16.10
C ALA A 85 7.32 -5.26 -15.12
N SER A 86 7.94 -4.10 -15.34
CA SER A 86 7.76 -2.90 -14.52
C SER A 86 6.34 -2.35 -14.62
N ILE A 87 5.77 -2.32 -15.84
CA ILE A 87 4.36 -1.94 -16.07
C ILE A 87 3.42 -2.89 -15.34
N ILE A 88 3.62 -4.20 -15.46
CA ILE A 88 2.80 -5.22 -14.79
C ILE A 88 2.88 -5.06 -13.27
N ALA A 89 4.10 -4.95 -12.72
CA ALA A 89 4.31 -4.76 -11.28
C ALA A 89 3.61 -3.49 -10.77
N PHE A 90 3.70 -2.39 -11.53
CA PHE A 90 3.02 -1.14 -11.21
C PHE A 90 1.49 -1.28 -11.20
N PHE A 91 0.91 -1.95 -12.21
CA PHE A 91 -0.54 -2.21 -12.26
C PHE A 91 -1.01 -3.10 -11.10
N LEU A 92 -0.25 -4.15 -10.76
CA LEU A 92 -0.56 -5.01 -9.62
C LEU A 92 -0.50 -4.25 -8.30
N LEU A 93 0.48 -3.36 -8.13
CA LEU A 93 0.60 -2.50 -6.96
C LEU A 93 -0.60 -1.56 -6.83
N ILE A 94 -0.98 -0.87 -7.92
CA ILE A 94 -2.16 0.01 -7.95
C ILE A 94 -3.42 -0.77 -7.60
N ARG A 95 -3.63 -1.94 -8.22
CA ARG A 95 -4.81 -2.77 -7.96
C ARG A 95 -4.90 -3.15 -6.48
N ARG A 96 -3.76 -3.50 -5.87
CA ARG A 96 -3.67 -3.86 -4.46
C ARG A 96 -3.94 -2.68 -3.52
N ILE A 97 -3.38 -1.50 -3.83
CA ILE A 97 -3.62 -0.27 -3.07
C ILE A 97 -5.10 0.12 -3.15
N ARG A 98 -5.67 0.15 -4.37
CA ARG A 98 -7.07 0.52 -4.60
C ARG A 98 -8.02 -0.39 -3.84
N ALA A 99 -7.81 -1.71 -3.87
CA ALA A 99 -8.63 -2.67 -3.13
C ALA A 99 -8.60 -2.39 -1.62
N GLY A 100 -7.42 -2.10 -1.06
CA GLY A 100 -7.28 -1.77 0.35
C GLY A 100 -7.96 -0.45 0.74
N ILE A 101 -7.75 0.61 -0.05
CA ILE A 101 -8.38 1.92 0.19
C ILE A 101 -9.91 1.82 0.11
N LEU A 102 -10.46 1.10 -0.88
CA LEU A 102 -11.90 0.92 -1.02
C LEU A 102 -12.50 0.22 0.20
N LYS A 103 -11.84 -0.81 0.73
CA LYS A 103 -12.30 -1.51 1.94
C LYS A 103 -12.30 -0.62 3.18
N VAL A 104 -11.27 0.21 3.34
CA VAL A 104 -11.21 1.19 4.42
C VAL A 104 -12.33 2.25 4.27
N ALA A 105 -12.55 2.76 3.06
CA ALA A 105 -13.60 3.73 2.80
C ALA A 105 -15.00 3.15 3.05
N GLU A 106 -15.23 1.90 2.64
CA GLU A 106 -16.45 1.15 2.93
C GLU A 106 -16.67 1.00 4.45
N ALA A 107 -15.63 0.61 5.20
CA ALA A 107 -15.73 0.51 6.66
C ALA A 107 -16.04 1.84 7.35
N LEU A 108 -15.51 2.95 6.85
CA LEU A 108 -15.85 4.30 7.34
C LEU A 108 -17.31 4.67 7.02
N ALA A 109 -17.80 4.34 5.82
CA ALA A 109 -19.20 4.57 5.45
C ALA A 109 -20.16 3.76 6.34
N ILE A 110 -19.88 2.47 6.55
CA ILE A 110 -20.64 1.60 7.46
C ILE A 110 -20.61 2.15 8.90
N SER A 111 -19.47 2.67 9.34
CA SER A 111 -19.34 3.31 10.65
C SER A 111 -20.20 4.57 10.77
N ALA A 112 -20.28 5.37 9.70
CA ALA A 112 -21.12 6.57 9.66
C ALA A 112 -22.62 6.23 9.68
N GLU A 113 -23.01 5.05 9.15
CA GLU A 113 -24.37 4.51 9.24
C GLU A 113 -24.69 3.90 10.63
N GLY A 114 -23.72 3.88 11.55
CA GLY A 114 -23.90 3.49 12.95
C GLY A 114 -23.52 2.04 13.26
N ASP A 115 -23.08 1.26 12.27
CA ASP A 115 -22.51 -0.07 12.53
C ASP A 115 -21.03 0.07 12.90
N LEU A 116 -20.71 -0.15 14.17
CA LEU A 116 -19.34 -0.13 14.70
C LEU A 116 -18.76 -1.54 14.92
N SER A 117 -19.50 -2.58 14.55
CA SER A 117 -19.17 -3.97 14.89
C SER A 117 -18.50 -4.74 13.75
N THR A 118 -18.77 -4.36 12.49
CA THR A 118 -18.20 -5.04 11.32
C THR A 118 -16.72 -4.72 11.12
N PRO A 119 -15.79 -5.69 11.13
CA PRO A 119 -14.36 -5.43 11.00
C PRO A 119 -13.98 -4.92 9.61
N THR A 120 -12.98 -4.04 9.54
CA THR A 120 -12.54 -3.41 8.28
C THR A 120 -11.87 -4.42 7.34
N ASN A 121 -11.06 -5.32 7.89
CA ASN A 121 -10.34 -6.39 7.17
C ASN A 121 -9.70 -5.95 5.83
N ALA A 122 -9.03 -4.79 5.83
CA ALA A 122 -8.48 -4.21 4.61
C ALA A 122 -7.27 -5.04 4.08
N PRO A 123 -7.36 -5.61 2.88
CA PRO A 123 -6.23 -6.26 2.26
C PRO A 123 -5.24 -5.21 1.73
N GLY A 124 -4.00 -5.59 1.51
CA GLY A 124 -3.06 -4.76 0.77
C GLY A 124 -1.72 -4.56 1.46
N LEU A 125 -1.22 -3.33 1.38
CA LEU A 125 0.04 -2.89 1.99
C LEU A 125 -0.09 -2.82 3.51
N LYS A 126 1.05 -2.90 4.20
CA LYS A 126 1.12 -2.92 5.67
C LYS A 126 0.46 -1.68 6.29
N GLU A 127 0.65 -0.53 5.68
CA GLU A 127 0.14 0.76 6.13
C GLU A 127 -1.39 0.82 6.05
N ILE A 128 -1.96 0.30 4.96
CA ILE A 128 -3.42 0.23 4.80
C ILE A 128 -4.02 -0.71 5.84
N ARG A 129 -3.38 -1.85 6.07
CA ARG A 129 -3.81 -2.80 7.10
C ARG A 129 -3.72 -2.19 8.50
N SER A 130 -2.61 -1.54 8.81
CA SER A 130 -2.41 -0.86 10.11
C SER A 130 -3.43 0.25 10.33
N PHE A 131 -3.79 1.00 9.28
CA PHE A 131 -4.86 1.98 9.36
C PHE A 131 -6.22 1.31 9.64
N GLY A 132 -6.53 0.20 8.96
CA GLY A 132 -7.73 -0.59 9.23
C GLY A 132 -7.81 -1.12 10.67
N GLU A 133 -6.69 -1.60 11.22
CA GLU A 133 -6.58 -2.04 12.61
C GLU A 133 -6.81 -0.88 13.60
N GLN A 134 -6.26 0.30 13.31
CA GLN A 134 -6.49 1.50 14.12
C GLN A 134 -7.96 1.95 14.07
N LEU A 135 -8.59 1.86 12.90
CA LEU A 135 -10.01 2.15 12.73
C LEU A 135 -10.87 1.17 13.54
N ASP A 136 -10.59 -0.13 13.46
CA ASP A 136 -11.33 -1.16 14.22
C ASP A 136 -11.12 -0.98 15.74
N ALA A 137 -9.93 -0.59 16.18
CA ALA A 137 -9.67 -0.23 17.57
C ALA A 137 -10.49 0.98 18.02
N ALA A 138 -10.58 2.02 17.18
CA ALA A 138 -11.41 3.19 17.49
C ALA A 138 -12.90 2.83 17.55
N ARG A 139 -13.40 2.01 16.61
CA ARG A 139 -14.80 1.56 16.58
C ARG A 139 -15.15 0.72 17.80
N SER A 140 -14.30 -0.22 18.19
CA SER A 140 -14.51 -1.05 19.38
C SER A 140 -14.51 -0.22 20.67
N LEU A 141 -13.64 0.79 20.78
CA LEU A 141 -13.64 1.73 21.91
C LEU A 141 -14.96 2.52 21.97
N THR A 142 -15.41 3.06 20.84
CA THR A 142 -16.69 3.80 20.76
C THR A 142 -17.87 2.89 21.11
N LEU A 143 -17.89 1.65 20.62
CA LEU A 143 -18.95 0.69 20.91
C LEU A 143 -18.98 0.33 22.41
N SER A 144 -17.82 0.11 23.03
CA SER A 144 -17.69 -0.11 24.49
C SER A 144 -18.28 1.06 25.29
N ARG A 145 -17.91 2.28 24.91
CA ARG A 145 -18.42 3.53 25.48
C ARG A 145 -19.93 3.69 25.35
N VAL A 146 -20.50 3.36 24.19
CA VAL A 146 -21.96 3.38 23.97
C VAL A 146 -22.67 2.34 24.83
N ARG A 147 -22.09 1.14 25.02
CA ARG A 147 -22.65 0.13 25.93
C ARG A 147 -22.67 0.59 27.38
N GLU A 148 -21.59 1.25 27.84
CA GLU A 148 -21.52 1.82 29.19
C GLU A 148 -22.63 2.86 29.42
N ILE A 149 -22.81 3.80 28.48
CA ILE A 149 -23.91 4.78 28.52
C ILE A 149 -25.28 4.09 28.59
N ARG A 150 -25.48 3.04 27.79
CA ARG A 150 -26.76 2.30 27.76
C ARG A 150 -27.03 1.61 29.11
N GLN A 151 -26.02 1.01 29.73
CA GLN A 151 -26.14 0.40 31.06
C GLN A 151 -26.48 1.45 32.13
N ASP A 152 -25.79 2.60 32.12
CA ASP A 152 -26.07 3.70 33.05
C ASP A 152 -27.51 4.24 32.88
N LEU A 153 -27.98 4.37 31.64
CA LEU A 153 -29.36 4.75 31.32
C LEU A 153 -30.38 3.73 31.82
N GLU A 154 -30.09 2.44 31.69
CA GLU A 154 -30.97 1.37 32.14
C GLU A 154 -31.08 1.33 33.67
N LEU A 155 -29.96 1.57 34.37
CA LEU A 155 -29.93 1.75 35.83
C LEU A 155 -30.70 2.99 36.29
N LEU A 156 -30.68 4.09 35.52
CA LEU A 156 -31.51 5.27 35.80
C LEU A 156 -32.99 4.98 35.56
N ARG A 157 -33.32 4.18 34.55
CA ARG A 157 -34.69 3.81 34.17
C ARG A 157 -35.34 2.82 35.12
N SER A 158 -34.58 1.92 35.73
CA SER A 158 -35.09 0.89 36.65
C SER A 158 -35.66 1.47 37.96
N GLY A 159 -35.43 2.76 38.25
CA GLY A 159 -36.10 3.46 39.35
C GLY A 159 -35.67 3.05 40.75
N ALA A 160 -34.69 2.15 40.88
CA ALA A 160 -34.24 1.59 42.16
C ALA A 160 -33.42 2.55 43.04
N ALA A 161 -33.14 3.77 42.57
CA ALA A 161 -32.27 4.73 43.23
C ALA A 161 -33.03 5.93 43.82
N THR A 162 -32.52 6.44 44.93
CA THR A 162 -33.05 7.64 45.59
C THR A 162 -32.96 8.88 44.68
N PRO A 163 -33.75 9.94 44.93
CA PRO A 163 -33.74 11.13 44.08
C PRO A 163 -32.37 11.80 43.93
N ASP A 164 -31.57 11.82 45.01
CA ASP A 164 -30.24 12.41 45.02
C ASP A 164 -29.22 11.57 44.24
N GLU A 165 -29.27 10.24 44.39
CA GLU A 165 -28.44 9.31 43.60
C GLU A 165 -28.76 9.39 42.10
N ARG A 166 -30.03 9.59 41.74
CA ARG A 166 -30.44 9.81 40.34
C ARG A 166 -29.87 11.11 39.79
N ARG A 167 -29.90 12.20 40.55
CA ARG A 167 -29.29 13.48 40.13
C ARG A 167 -27.79 13.35 39.92
N LEU A 168 -27.08 12.71 40.85
CA LEU A 168 -25.63 12.53 40.74
C LEU A 168 -25.26 11.72 39.49
N ARG A 169 -25.93 10.58 39.27
CA ARG A 169 -25.72 9.73 38.08
C ARG A 169 -26.09 10.41 36.77
N TRP A 170 -27.11 11.27 36.77
CA TRP A 170 -27.48 12.04 35.59
C TRP A 170 -26.38 13.05 35.18
N GLU A 171 -25.77 13.72 36.15
CA GLU A 171 -24.64 14.62 35.89
C GLU A 171 -23.39 13.86 35.40
N GLU A 172 -23.09 12.69 35.98
CA GLU A 172 -22.02 11.81 35.49
C GLU A 172 -22.27 11.35 34.05
N LEU A 173 -23.51 10.97 33.72
CA LEU A 173 -23.90 10.54 32.38
C LEU A 173 -23.73 11.68 31.37
N LYS A 174 -24.18 12.90 31.69
CA LYS A 174 -23.93 14.09 30.85
C LYS A 174 -22.44 14.31 30.61
N GLY A 175 -21.62 14.16 31.66
CA GLY A 175 -20.16 14.24 31.55
C GLY A 175 -19.55 13.14 30.68
N LYS A 176 -20.10 11.91 30.69
CA LYS A 176 -19.68 10.83 29.80
C LYS A 176 -20.08 11.11 28.34
N ILE A 177 -21.30 11.56 28.09
CA ILE A 177 -21.81 11.91 26.75
C ILE A 177 -21.02 13.09 26.16
N GLY A 178 -20.78 14.14 26.94
CA GLY A 178 -20.00 15.30 26.50
C GLY A 178 -18.56 14.97 26.12
N ARG A 179 -17.97 13.92 26.72
CA ARG A 179 -16.63 13.43 26.35
C ARG A 179 -16.60 12.61 25.04
N MET A 180 -17.75 12.26 24.47
CA MET A 180 -17.83 11.53 23.19
C MET A 180 -18.08 12.43 21.98
N SER A 181 -18.63 13.63 22.18
CA SER A 181 -18.88 14.62 21.13
C SER A 181 -18.18 15.93 21.49
N PRO A 182 -16.89 16.11 21.11
CA PRO A 182 -16.23 17.40 21.20
C PRO A 182 -16.82 18.44 20.23
#